data_AF-A0A9W6ZI81-F1
#
_entry.id   AF-A0A9W6ZI81-F1
#
_cell.length_a   1.000
_cell.length_b   1.000
_cell.length_c   1.000
_cell.angle_alpha   90.00
_cell.angle_beta   90.00
_cell.angle_gamma   90.00
#
_symmetry.space_group_name_H-M   'P 1'
#
loop_
_entity.id
_entity.type
_entity.pdbx_description
1 polymer ?
#
loop_
_entity_poly.entity_id
_entity_poly.type
_entity_poly.pdbx_seq_one_letter_code
_entity_poly.pdbx_strand_id
1 'polypeptide(L)'
;MTFISAVIGGTIGVSLQFYSNAIRKLPALRQPWLHVGFGLTGLYLGHKYPEEKERMRKVCNVQRAKRGLPELSAGQSALPYPEWPAEKSA
;
A
#
# COMPACT_ATOMS: atom_id res chain seq x y z
N MET A 1 3.35 -10.51 9.38
CA MET A 1 4.83 -10.39 9.24
C MET A 1 5.20 -8.93 9.11
N THR A 2 5.53 -8.27 10.23
CA THR A 2 5.74 -6.81 10.33
C THR A 2 7.15 -6.36 9.97
N PHE A 3 8.15 -7.24 10.11
CA PHE A 3 9.55 -6.92 9.80
C PHE A 3 9.81 -6.79 8.30
N ILE A 4 9.35 -7.77 7.51
CA ILE A 4 9.52 -7.76 6.05
C ILE A 4 8.80 -6.55 5.43
N SER A 5 7.57 -6.23 5.90
CA SER A 5 6.84 -5.07 5.41
C SER A 5 7.53 -3.74 5.75
N ALA A 6 8.13 -3.64 6.94
CA ALA A 6 8.94 -2.49 7.32
C ALA A 6 10.15 -2.35 6.38
N VAL A 7 10.95 -3.41 6.20
CA VAL A 7 12.12 -3.40 5.31
C VAL A 7 11.74 -3.02 3.88
N ILE A 8 10.66 -3.57 3.34
CA ILE A 8 10.13 -3.19 2.01
C ILE A 8 9.73 -1.72 1.97
N GLY A 9 9.05 -1.22 3.00
CA GLY A 9 8.72 0.20 3.10
C GLY A 9 9.97 1.08 3.09
N GLY A 10 10.99 0.69 3.86
CA GLY A 10 12.28 1.40 3.94
C GLY A 10 13.03 1.44 2.61
N THR A 11 13.10 0.30 1.90
CA THR A 11 13.75 0.25 0.58
C THR A 11 13.01 1.12 -0.42
N ILE A 12 11.67 1.10 -0.44
CA ILE A 12 10.86 1.99 -1.30
C ILE A 12 11.14 3.46 -0.98
N GLY A 13 11.22 3.83 0.30
CA GLY A 13 11.55 5.19 0.72
C GLY A 13 12.91 5.65 0.17
N VAL A 14 13.96 4.85 0.36
CA VAL A 14 15.30 5.14 -0.17
C VAL A 14 15.30 5.20 -1.71
N SER A 15 14.64 4.26 -2.38
CA SER A 15 14.53 4.23 -3.84
C SER A 15 13.81 5.46 -4.39
N LEU A 16 12.78 5.96 -3.70
CA LEU A 16 12.05 7.17 -4.10
C LEU A 16 12.97 8.40 -4.07
N GLN A 17 13.88 8.49 -3.09
CA GLN A 17 14.83 9.59 -3.01
C GLN A 17 15.92 9.49 -4.10
N PHE A 18 16.39 8.27 -4.42
CA PHE A 18 17.24 8.06 -5.60
C PHE A 18 16.54 8.44 -6.90
N TYR A 19 15.26 8.09 -7.04
CA TYR A 19 14.45 8.44 -8.20
C TYR A 19 14.26 9.95 -8.32
N SER A 20 14.00 10.66 -7.21
CA SER A 20 13.91 12.11 -7.18
C SER A 20 15.20 12.79 -7.67
N ASN A 21 16.35 12.30 -7.21
CA ASN A 21 17.65 12.80 -7.64
C ASN A 21 17.91 12.50 -9.14
N ALA A 22 17.50 11.33 -9.62
CA ALA A 22 17.64 10.94 -11.02
C ALA A 22 16.82 11.84 -11.96
N ILE A 23 15.56 12.14 -11.63
CA ILE A 23 14.72 13.07 -12.41
C ILE A 23 15.36 14.45 -12.51
N ARG A 24 15.96 14.93 -11.41
CA ARG A 24 16.63 16.23 -11.36
C ARG A 24 18.03 16.24 -11.98
N LYS A 25 18.49 15.10 -12.52
CA LYS A 25 19.86 14.89 -13.04
C LYS A 25 20.94 15.25 -12.01
N LEU A 26 20.65 15.01 -10.73
CA LEU A 26 21.55 15.25 -9.62
C LEU A 26 22.32 13.96 -9.29
N PRO A 27 23.55 14.05 -8.75
CA PRO A 27 24.27 12.87 -8.32
C PRO A 27 23.45 12.13 -7.27
N ALA A 28 23.46 10.79 -7.36
CA ALA A 28 22.58 9.91 -6.60
C ALA A 28 22.58 10.21 -5.08
N LEU A 29 23.73 10.57 -4.52
CA LEU A 29 23.92 10.85 -3.09
C LEU A 29 24.18 12.34 -2.80
N ARG A 30 23.60 13.28 -3.56
CA ARG A 30 23.80 14.73 -3.31
C ARG A 30 23.49 15.15 -1.87
N GLN A 31 22.39 14.63 -1.30
CA GLN A 31 21.97 14.89 0.08
C GLN A 31 21.74 13.55 0.79
N PRO A 32 22.78 12.95 1.40
CA PRO A 32 22.70 11.60 1.98
C PRO A 32 21.67 11.50 3.10
N TRP A 33 21.56 12.55 3.92
CA TRP A 33 20.58 12.62 5.02
C TRP A 33 19.13 12.56 4.57
N LEU A 34 18.85 13.01 3.34
CA LEU A 34 17.50 12.96 2.80
C LEU A 34 17.09 11.51 2.50
N HIS A 35 18.03 10.68 2.01
CA HIS A 35 17.79 9.24 1.83
C HIS A 35 17.47 8.54 3.16
N VAL A 36 18.16 8.93 4.24
CA VAL A 36 17.86 8.42 5.59
C VAL A 36 16.46 8.84 6.03
N GLY A 37 16.09 10.11 5.85
CA GLY A 37 14.75 10.61 6.19
C GLY A 37 13.63 9.86 5.44
N PHE A 38 13.78 9.70 4.13
CA PHE A 38 12.83 8.92 3.32
C PHE A 38 12.84 7.43 3.69
N GLY A 39 14.00 6.85 3.99
CA GLY A 39 14.12 5.46 4.44
C GLY A 39 13.42 5.22 5.78
N LEU A 40 13.63 6.09 6.77
CA LEU A 40 12.94 6.02 8.07
C LEU A 40 11.42 6.20 7.93
N THR A 41 11.00 7.13 7.08
CA THR A 41 9.58 7.33 6.77
C THR A 41 8.97 6.09 6.12
N GLY A 42 9.69 5.48 5.17
CA GLY A 42 9.32 4.23 4.53
C GLY A 42 9.22 3.06 5.52
N LEU A 43 10.19 2.91 6.43
CA LEU A 43 10.18 1.88 7.48
C LEU A 43 8.95 2.02 8.38
N TYR A 44 8.65 3.24 8.82
CA TYR A 44 7.49 3.53 9.67
C TYR A 44 6.17 3.18 8.97
N LEU A 45 5.99 3.61 7.73
CA LEU A 45 4.80 3.31 6.94
C LEU A 45 4.67 1.80 6.68
N GLY A 46 5.76 1.13 6.31
CA GLY A 46 5.78 -0.32 6.09
C GLY A 46 5.47 -1.12 7.36
N HIS A 47 5.85 -0.60 8.54
CA HIS A 47 5.50 -1.19 9.83
C HIS A 47 4.02 -0.99 10.18
N LYS A 48 3.46 0.20 9.91
CA LYS A 48 2.06 0.55 10.22
C LYS A 48 1.03 -0.01 9.24
N TYR A 49 1.44 -0.29 8.00
CA TYR A 49 0.54 -0.75 6.95
C TYR A 49 -0.27 -2.02 7.27
N PRO A 50 0.29 -3.08 7.89
CA PRO A 50 -0.47 -4.29 8.22
C PRO A 50 -1.60 -4.04 9.24
N GLU A 51 -1.31 -3.25 10.27
CA GLU A 51 -2.29 -2.86 11.31
C GLU A 51 -3.46 -2.08 10.67
N GLU A 52 -3.13 -1.12 9.82
CA GLU A 52 -4.13 -0.29 9.15
C GLU A 52 -4.97 -1.10 8.14
N LYS A 53 -4.33 -2.03 7.41
CA LYS A 53 -5.03 -2.95 6.50
C LYS A 53 -6.07 -3.79 7.24
N GLU A 54 -5.73 -4.29 8.43
CA GLU A 54 -6.68 -5.05 9.25
C GLU A 54 -7.82 -4.17 9.80
N ARG A 55 -7.50 -2.95 10.24
CA ARG A 55 -8.49 -1.96 10.69
C ARG A 55 -9.49 -1.65 9.58
N MET A 56 -9.00 -1.32 8.39
CA MET A 56 -9.85 -1.05 7.22
C MET A 56 -10.72 -2.25 6.85
N ARG A 57 -10.16 -3.47 6.88
CA ARG A 57 -10.91 -4.70 6.60
C ARG A 57 -12.10 -4.86 7.57
N LYS A 58 -11.89 -4.64 8.87
CA LYS A 58 -12.96 -4.72 9.88
C LYS A 58 -14.07 -3.70 9.57
N VAL A 59 -13.70 -2.46 9.26
CA VAL A 59 -14.66 -1.40 8.91
C VAL A 59 -15.46 -1.78 7.66
N CYS A 60 -14.81 -2.28 6.61
CA CYS A 60 -15.48 -2.73 5.39
C CYS A 60 -16.43 -3.91 5.67
N ASN A 61 -16.05 -4.89 6.50
CA ASN A 61 -16.92 -6.02 6.82
C ASN A 61 -18.17 -5.58 7.58
N VAL A 62 -18.06 -4.62 8.51
CA VAL A 62 -19.24 -4.02 9.17
C VAL A 62 -20.18 -3.36 8.15
N GLN A 63 -19.63 -2.64 7.16
CA GLN A 63 -20.44 -2.03 6.10
C GLN A 63 -21.08 -3.06 5.17
N ARG A 64 -20.37 -4.16 4.86
CA ARG A 64 -20.86 -5.26 4.01
C ARG A 64 -21.97 -6.05 4.71
N ALA A 65 -21.82 -6.33 5.99
CA ALA A 65 -22.85 -6.98 6.80
C ALA A 65 -24.17 -6.19 6.81
N LYS A 66 -24.11 -4.86 6.91
CA LYS A 66 -25.30 -3.98 6.79
C LYS A 66 -25.98 -4.08 5.42
N ARG A 67 -25.26 -4.49 4.38
CA ARG A 67 -25.77 -4.64 3.00
C ARG A 67 -26.07 -6.10 2.63
N GLY A 68 -25.96 -7.04 3.57
CA GLY A 68 -26.13 -8.47 3.32
C GLY A 68 -25.05 -9.08 2.42
N LEU A 69 -23.90 -8.42 2.26
CA LEU A 69 -22.79 -8.89 1.43
C LEU A 69 -21.86 -9.81 2.23
N PRO A 70 -21.20 -10.79 1.58
CA PRO A 70 -20.24 -11.67 2.23
C PRO A 70 -19.02 -10.90 2.76
N GLU A 71 -18.42 -11.43 3.83
CA GLU A 71 -17.24 -10.87 4.48
C GLU A 71 -15.99 -10.97 3.61
N LEU A 72 -15.10 -9.98 3.69
CA LEU A 72 -13.80 -10.03 3.03
C LEU A 72 -12.83 -10.87 3.87
N SER A 73 -12.46 -12.05 3.35
CA SER A 73 -11.48 -12.93 4.00
C SER A 73 -10.03 -12.46 3.75
N ALA A 74 -9.08 -12.98 4.52
CA ALA A 74 -7.65 -12.69 4.34
C ALA A 74 -7.17 -13.31 3.01
N GLY A 75 -7.14 -12.50 1.94
CA GLY A 75 -6.68 -12.93 0.61
C GLY A 75 -7.66 -12.60 -0.52
N GLN A 76 -8.91 -12.23 -0.21
CA GLN A 76 -9.84 -11.75 -1.23
C GLN A 76 -9.58 -10.27 -1.52
N SER A 77 -9.34 -9.94 -2.80
CA SER A 77 -9.39 -8.56 -3.26
C SER A 77 -10.81 -8.02 -3.06
N ALA A 78 -10.93 -6.80 -2.51
CA ALA A 78 -12.20 -6.09 -2.41
C ALA A 78 -12.80 -5.77 -3.80
N LEU A 79 -12.01 -5.94 -4.86
CA LEU A 79 -12.46 -6.00 -6.24
C LEU A 79 -13.05 -7.41 -6.48
N PRO A 80 -14.37 -7.57 -6.59
CA PRO A 80 -14.81 -8.35 -7.73
C PRO A 80 -14.29 -7.56 -8.94
N TYR A 81 -13.68 -8.21 -9.93
CA TYR A 81 -13.97 -7.69 -11.26
C TYR A 81 -15.50 -7.79 -11.33
N PRO A 82 -16.27 -6.69 -11.43
CA PRO A 82 -17.63 -6.86 -11.84
C PRO A 82 -17.51 -7.55 -13.20
N GLU A 83 -18.04 -8.76 -13.31
CA GLU A 83 -18.53 -9.20 -14.61
C GLU A 83 -19.55 -8.12 -14.95
N TRP A 84 -19.09 -7.12 -15.72
CA TRP A 84 -19.96 -6.10 -16.26
C TRP A 84 -21.12 -6.88 -16.87
N PRO A 85 -22.39 -6.58 -16.52
CA PRO A 85 -23.48 -7.34 -17.09
C PRO A 85 -23.28 -7.26 -18.60
N ALA A 86 -22.98 -8.41 -19.23
CA ALA A 86 -22.96 -8.52 -20.67
C ALA A 86 -24.27 -7.86 -21.09
N GLU A 87 -24.11 -6.74 -21.79
CA GLU A 87 -25.20 -5.91 -22.26
C GLU A 87 -26.25 -6.87 -22.79
N LYS A 88 -27.45 -6.85 -22.20
CA LYS A 88 -28.54 -7.69 -22.68
C LYS A 88 -28.82 -7.19 -24.10
N SER A 89 -28.18 -7.84 -25.06
CA SER A 89 -28.51 -7.76 -26.47
C SER A 89 -29.95 -8.24 -26.61
N ALA A 90 -30.85 -7.27 -26.63
CA ALA A 90 -32.23 -7.37 -27.05
C ALA A 90 -32.42 -6.43 -28.23
#